data_AF-A0A9X3WHJ9-F1
#
_entry.id   AF-A0A9X3WHJ9-F1
#
_cell.length_a   1.000
_cell.length_b   1.000
_cell.length_c   1.000
_cell.angle_alpha   90.00
_cell.angle_beta   90.00
_cell.angle_gamma   90.00
#
_symmetry.space_group_name_H-M   'P 1'
#
loop_
_entity.id
_entity.type
_entity.pdbx_description
1 polymer ?
#
loop_
_entity_poly.entity_id
_entity_poly.type
_entity_poly.pdbx_seq_one_letter_code
_entity_poly.pdbx_strand_id
1 'polypeptide(L)'
;MKIYVKNDDGKMYEAFKIDENTYTFRAENKTFELSLTESEEVNDFSTLTEKKKKNMTKAIFSNEDVLEQLRDAQKNRDSDFSYYSGDEIEFDKLVDEINRDR
;
A
#
# COMPACT_ATOMS: atom_id res chain seq x y z
N MET A 1 -5.43 -13.41 3.22
CA MET A 1 -4.66 -13.13 4.46
C MET A 1 -5.19 -14.03 5.56
N LYS A 2 -4.30 -14.61 6.39
CA LYS A 2 -4.71 -15.38 7.58
C LYS A 2 -4.22 -14.64 8.82
N ILE A 3 -5.08 -14.51 9.82
CA ILE A 3 -4.75 -13.87 11.09
C ILE A 3 -4.71 -14.94 12.17
N TYR A 4 -3.63 -14.96 12.94
CA TYR A 4 -3.49 -15.81 14.10
C TYR A 4 -3.36 -14.95 15.35
N VAL A 5 -4.13 -15.27 16.38
CA VAL A 5 -4.11 -14.60 17.67
C VAL A 5 -3.40 -15.51 18.67
N LYS A 6 -2.40 -14.97 19.36
CA LYS A 6 -1.65 -15.68 20.42
C LYS A 6 -2.08 -15.14 21.77
N ASN A 7 -2.46 -16.02 22.71
CA ASN A 7 -2.68 -15.61 24.10
C ASN A 7 -1.37 -15.63 24.90
N ASP A 8 -1.40 -15.16 26.15
CA ASP A 8 -0.22 -15.11 27.04
C ASP A 8 0.37 -16.50 27.35
N ASP A 9 -0.46 -17.55 27.35
CA ASP A 9 -0.02 -18.94 27.51
C ASP A 9 0.64 -19.52 26.25
N GLY A 10 0.64 -18.74 25.16
CA GLY A 10 1.21 -19.12 23.88
C GLY A 10 0.34 -20.03 23.00
N LYS A 11 -0.93 -20.24 23.36
CA LYS A 11 -1.92 -20.89 22.49
C LYS A 11 -2.26 -19.98 21.31
N MET A 12 -2.38 -20.58 20.14
CA MET A 12 -2.68 -19.91 18.88
C MET A 12 -4.12 -20.20 18.46
N TYR A 13 -4.81 -19.17 18.00
CA TYR A 13 -6.19 -19.24 17.50
C TYR A 13 -6.23 -18.64 16.10
N GLU A 14 -6.80 -19.37 15.14
CA GLU A 14 -7.08 -18.83 13.81
C GLU A 14 -8.32 -17.94 13.89
N ALA A 15 -8.20 -16.72 13.36
CA ALA A 15 -9.32 -15.79 13.26
C ALA A 15 -9.96 -15.88 11.87
N PHE A 16 -11.29 -16.00 11.86
CA PHE A 16 -12.12 -16.15 10.67
C PHE A 16 -12.72 -14.82 10.28
N LYS A 17 -12.58 -14.44 9.02
CA LYS A 17 -13.10 -13.18 8.48
C LYS A 17 -14.63 -13.20 8.47
N ILE A 18 -15.26 -12.15 9.01
CA ILE A 18 -16.72 -11.93 8.97
C ILE A 18 -17.07 -10.92 7.90
N ASP A 19 -16.40 -9.79 7.90
CA ASP A 19 -16.55 -8.71 6.91
C ASP A 19 -15.18 -8.16 6.51
N GLU A 20 -15.12 -7.03 5.81
CA GLU A 20 -13.87 -6.43 5.32
C GLU A 20 -12.78 -6.32 6.38
N ASN A 21 -13.15 -5.86 7.58
CA ASN A 21 -12.22 -5.48 8.65
C ASN A 21 -12.43 -6.24 9.96
N THR A 22 -13.48 -7.05 10.06
CA THR A 22 -13.86 -7.76 11.28
C THR A 22 -13.59 -9.26 11.17
N TYR A 23 -13.01 -9.83 12.22
CA TYR A 23 -12.66 -11.24 12.34
C TYR A 23 -13.17 -11.78 13.67
N THR A 24 -13.48 -13.08 13.73
CA THR A 24 -13.80 -13.75 14.99
C THR A 24 -12.91 -14.95 15.24
N PHE A 25 -12.61 -15.19 16.51
CA PHE A 25 -11.94 -16.40 16.94
C PHE A 25 -12.56 -16.90 18.24
N ARG A 26 -12.44 -18.21 18.48
CA ARG A 26 -12.97 -18.85 19.66
C ARG A 26 -11.83 -19.26 20.58
N ALA A 27 -11.82 -18.75 21.80
CA ALA A 27 -10.88 -19.14 22.85
C ALA A 27 -11.64 -19.46 24.14
N GLU A 28 -11.35 -20.61 24.74
CA GLU A 28 -11.84 -20.99 26.08
C GLU A 28 -13.37 -20.80 26.26
N ASN A 29 -14.12 -21.28 25.27
CA ASN A 29 -15.59 -21.19 25.18
C ASN A 29 -16.18 -19.80 25.00
N LYS A 30 -15.36 -18.78 24.76
CA LYS A 30 -15.81 -17.44 24.37
C LYS A 30 -15.51 -17.20 22.90
N THR A 31 -16.37 -16.42 22.27
CA THR A 31 -16.13 -15.87 20.94
C THR A 31 -15.67 -14.44 21.11
N PHE A 32 -14.58 -14.10 20.45
CA PHE A 32 -13.99 -12.77 20.45
C PHE A 32 -14.11 -12.17 19.06
N GLU A 33 -14.35 -10.87 19.02
CA GLU A 33 -14.35 -10.07 17.80
C GLU A 33 -13.07 -9.23 17.75
N LEU A 34 -12.46 -9.19 16.57
CA LEU A 34 -11.27 -8.41 16.26
C LEU A 34 -11.59 -7.50 15.08
N SER A 35 -11.61 -6.20 15.32
CA SER A 35 -11.80 -5.19 14.27
C SER A 35 -10.47 -4.53 13.96
N LEU A 36 -10.07 -4.55 12.69
CA LEU A 36 -8.89 -3.83 12.20
C LEU A 36 -9.31 -2.41 11.84
N THR A 37 -8.81 -1.43 12.59
CA THR A 37 -8.95 -0.01 12.27
C THR A 37 -7.64 0.51 11.70
N GLU A 38 -7.71 1.28 10.63
CA GLU A 38 -6.55 2.03 10.15
C GLU A 38 -6.14 3.04 11.23
N SER A 39 -4.88 3.01 11.64
CA SER A 39 -4.36 4.01 12.56
C SER A 39 -4.24 5.33 11.82
N GLU A 40 -4.88 6.40 12.33
CA GLU A 40 -4.69 7.78 11.87
C GLU A 40 -3.27 8.33 12.14
N GLU A 41 -2.31 7.50 12.56
CA GLU A 41 -0.91 7.89 12.54
C GLU A 41 -0.56 8.26 11.10
N VAL A 42 -0.46 9.57 10.86
CA VAL A 42 0.17 10.16 9.69
C VAL A 42 1.45 9.38 9.51
N ASN A 43 1.49 8.51 8.49
CA ASN A 43 2.66 7.70 8.20
C ASN A 43 3.83 8.67 8.10
N ASP A 44 4.67 8.74 9.14
CA ASP A 44 5.83 9.61 9.11
C ASP A 44 6.84 8.93 8.19
N PHE A 45 6.66 9.20 6.89
CA PHE A 45 7.49 8.68 5.81
C PHE A 45 8.96 9.08 5.99
N SER A 46 9.26 10.04 6.87
CA SER A 46 10.63 10.41 7.25
C SER A 46 11.37 9.29 8.00
N THR A 47 10.64 8.40 8.67
CA THR A 47 11.20 7.27 9.44
C THR A 47 11.41 6.00 8.61
N LEU A 48 10.95 5.99 7.35
CA LEU A 48 11.14 4.83 6.48
C LEU A 48 12.61 4.66 6.11
N THR A 49 13.15 3.48 6.41
CA THR A 49 14.48 3.10 5.92
C THR A 49 14.50 3.13 4.39
N GLU A 50 15.64 3.51 3.80
CA GLU A 50 15.84 3.54 2.35
C GLU A 50 15.48 2.19 1.67
N LYS A 51 15.76 1.08 2.36
CA LYS A 51 15.36 -0.26 1.89
C LYS A 51 13.84 -0.41 1.79
N LYS A 52 13.08 0.11 2.75
CA LYS A 52 11.62 0.02 2.77
C LYS A 52 11.02 0.94 1.70
N LYS A 53 11.54 2.16 1.55
CA LYS A 53 11.18 3.07 0.44
C LYS A 53 11.40 2.38 -0.90
N LYS A 54 12.59 1.85 -1.16
CA LYS A 54 12.92 1.15 -2.42
C LYS A 54 11.98 -0.02 -2.71
N ASN A 55 11.62 -0.81 -1.69
CA ASN A 55 10.69 -1.93 -1.86
C ASN A 55 9.27 -1.45 -2.19
N MET A 56 8.80 -0.37 -1.56
CA MET A 56 7.50 0.23 -1.86
C MET A 56 7.47 0.82 -3.26
N THR A 57 8.48 1.63 -3.62
CA THR A 57 8.68 2.17 -4.97
C THR A 57 8.67 1.05 -6.01
N LYS A 58 9.45 -0.01 -5.77
CA LYS A 58 9.47 -1.17 -6.67
C LYS A 58 8.09 -1.82 -6.81
N ALA A 59 7.35 -1.99 -5.72
CA ALA A 59 6.02 -2.58 -5.76
C ALA A 59 5.02 -1.73 -6.57
N ILE A 60 5.09 -0.40 -6.44
CA ILE A 60 4.26 0.54 -7.21
C ILE A 60 4.60 0.46 -8.70
N PHE A 61 5.88 0.54 -9.07
CA PHE A 61 6.31 0.52 -10.48
C PHE A 61 6.40 -0.87 -11.11
N SER A 62 6.10 -1.94 -10.36
CA SER A 62 5.91 -3.28 -10.93
C SER A 62 4.45 -3.55 -11.31
N ASN A 63 3.53 -2.64 -10.99
CA ASN A 63 2.11 -2.76 -11.34
C ASN A 63 1.86 -2.13 -12.72
N GLU A 64 1.48 -2.93 -13.72
CA GLU A 64 1.28 -2.44 -15.10
C GLU A 64 0.14 -1.41 -15.19
N ASP A 65 -0.91 -1.51 -14.36
CA ASP A 65 -2.01 -0.53 -14.36
C ASP A 65 -1.49 0.86 -13.94
N VAL A 66 -0.55 0.90 -12.98
CA VAL A 66 0.11 2.14 -12.56
C VAL A 66 0.98 2.69 -13.68
N LEU A 67 1.72 1.82 -14.38
CA LEU A 67 2.55 2.23 -15.51
C LEU A 67 1.71 2.75 -16.69
N GLU A 68 0.56 2.13 -16.97
CA GLU A 68 -0.37 2.56 -18.02
C GLU A 68 -0.97 3.91 -17.68
N GLN A 69 -1.41 4.13 -16.44
CA GLN A 69 -1.90 5.42 -15.97
C GLN A 69 -0.84 6.53 -16.08
N LEU A 70 0.43 6.22 -15.76
CA LEU A 70 1.52 7.19 -15.91
C LEU A 70 1.78 7.55 -17.38
N ARG A 71 1.76 6.56 -18.27
CA ARG A 71 1.89 6.79 -19.72
C ARG A 71 0.72 7.57 -20.28
N ASP A 72 -0.49 7.29 -19.85
CA ASP A 72 -1.69 7.98 -20.33
C ASP A 72 -1.78 9.40 -19.75
N ALA A 73 -1.30 9.63 -18.53
CA ALA A 73 -1.13 10.97 -17.99
C ALA A 73 -0.11 11.78 -18.82
N GLN A 74 0.97 11.16 -19.29
CA GLN A 74 1.93 11.81 -20.19
C GLN A 74 1.29 12.17 -21.55
N LYS A 75 0.49 11.26 -22.15
CA LYS A 75 -0.17 11.49 -23.45
C LYS A 75 -1.28 12.53 -23.38
N ASN A 76 -2.05 12.54 -22.30
CA ASN A 76 -3.16 13.46 -22.08
C ASN A 76 -2.71 14.76 -21.38
N ARG A 77 -1.41 15.06 -21.40
CA ARG A 77 -0.85 16.31 -20.88
C ARG A 77 -1.36 17.47 -21.73
N ASP A 78 -2.30 18.22 -21.18
CA ASP A 78 -2.69 19.51 -21.72
C ASP A 78 -1.59 20.51 -21.35
N SER A 79 -0.95 21.15 -22.33
CA SER A 79 0.18 22.07 -22.09
C SER A 79 -0.19 23.26 -21.22
N ASP A 80 -1.50 23.54 -21.11
CA ASP A 80 -2.05 24.71 -20.43
C ASP A 80 -2.56 24.38 -19.02
N PHE A 81 -2.68 23.10 -18.64
CA PHE A 81 -3.14 22.65 -17.32
C PHE A 81 -2.28 21.51 -16.78
N SER A 82 -1.24 21.87 -16.03
CA SER A 82 -0.42 20.93 -15.27
C SER A 82 -1.08 20.61 -13.93
N TYR A 83 -1.68 19.41 -13.82
CA TYR A 83 -2.23 18.91 -12.54
C TYR A 83 -1.13 18.54 -11.54
N TYR A 84 0.14 18.45 -11.99
CA TYR A 84 1.29 18.13 -11.18
C TYR A 84 1.98 19.42 -10.75
N SER A 85 1.41 20.05 -9.71
CA SER A 85 1.97 21.26 -9.12
C SER A 85 3.31 20.95 -8.43
N GLY A 86 4.43 21.19 -9.11
CA GLY A 86 5.72 21.30 -8.44
C GLY A 86 6.97 21.10 -9.31
N ASP A 87 7.03 20.02 -10.09
CA ASP A 87 8.24 19.70 -10.85
C ASP A 87 7.94 18.78 -12.04
N GLU A 88 7.57 19.40 -13.16
CA GLU A 88 7.30 18.69 -14.42
C GLU A 88 8.52 17.94 -14.95
N ILE A 89 9.73 18.42 -14.62
CA ILE A 89 10.99 17.82 -15.06
C ILE A 89 11.21 16.50 -14.32
N GLU A 90 10.88 16.42 -13.04
CA GLU A 90 10.93 15.16 -12.28
C GLU A 90 9.92 14.13 -12.79
N PHE A 91 8.71 14.57 -13.17
CA PHE A 91 7.71 13.67 -13.75
C PHE A 91 8.18 13.11 -15.11
N ASP A 92 8.67 13.96 -16.01
CA ASP A 92 9.16 13.51 -17.32
C ASP A 92 10.35 12.55 -17.18
N LYS A 93 11.27 12.82 -16.23
CA LYS A 93 12.37 11.90 -15.91
C LYS A 93 11.89 10.54 -15.42
N LEU A 94 10.87 10.54 -14.56
CA LEU A 94 10.29 9.31 -14.01
C LEU A 94 9.68 8.45 -15.12
N VAL A 95 8.87 9.06 -16.00
CA VAL A 95 8.23 8.34 -17.11
C VAL A 95 9.28 7.84 -18.13
N ASP A 96 10.32 8.63 -18.39
CA ASP A 96 11.45 8.21 -19.22
C ASP A 96 12.21 7.01 -18.65
N GLU A 97 12.47 7.00 -17.34
CA GLU A 97 13.16 5.89 -16.66
C GLU A 97 12.34 4.60 -16.75
N ILE A 98 11.04 4.68 -16.51
CA ILE A 98 10.09 3.55 -16.65
C ILE A 98 10.08 2.98 -18.07
N ASN A 99 10.18 3.83 -19.09
CA ASN A 99 10.14 3.41 -20.48
C ASN A 99 11.51 2.88 -20.99
N ARG A 100 12.62 3.19 -20.31
CA ARG A 100 13.97 2.70 -20.65
C ARG A 100 14.32 1.35 -20.02
N ASP A 101 13.70 0.98 -18.91
CA ASP A 101 13.91 -0.30 -18.20
C ASP A 101 13.15 -1.50 -18.84
N ARG A 102 12.70 -1.36 -20.10
CA ARG A 102 12.06 -2.41 -20.92
C ARG A 102 12.96 -2.85 -22.06
#